data_AF-A0A315BTN2-F1
#
_entry.id   AF-A0A315BTN2-F1
#
_cell.length_a   1.000
_cell.length_b   1.000
_cell.length_c   1.000
_cell.angle_alpha   90.00
_cell.angle_beta   90.00
_cell.angle_gamma   90.00
#
_symmetry.space_group_name_H-M   'P 1'
#
loop_
_entity.id
_entity.type
_entity.pdbx_description
1 polymer ?
#
loop_
_entity_poly.entity_id
_entity_poly.type
_entity_poly.pdbx_seq_one_letter_code
_entity_poly.pdbx_strand_id
1 'polypeptide(L)'
;MFQLTQDEKGEVVANCNHLRNLKFSKARPFAFTEQGAIQVANVLGSSQAVEMGIYVERAFVPLRPSLASNADIAQRLAEVETKTESLEMSHKTFSSNTRLQLRQLLDAVRELTTPPEPLKRPIGFLTYEDKNSAKGSRLNK
;
A
#
# COMPACT_ATOMS: atom_id res chain seq x y z
N MET A 1 3.59 -32.17 8.42
CA MET A 1 3.60 -33.23 7.39
C MET A 1 2.97 -32.70 6.13
N PHE A 2 3.40 -33.19 4.97
CA PHE A 2 2.81 -32.87 3.67
C PHE A 2 2.68 -34.13 2.83
N GLN A 3 1.77 -34.13 1.86
CA GLN A 3 1.53 -35.30 1.01
C GLN A 3 2.44 -35.24 -0.22
N LEU A 4 3.08 -36.36 -0.57
CA LEU A 4 3.93 -36.43 -1.76
C LEU A 4 3.10 -36.42 -3.05
N THR A 5 3.70 -35.91 -4.11
CA THR A 5 3.20 -36.02 -5.48
C THR A 5 3.35 -37.45 -6.01
N GLN A 6 2.74 -37.72 -7.16
CA GLN A 6 2.82 -39.05 -7.78
C GLN A 6 4.24 -39.36 -8.26
N ASP A 7 4.96 -38.34 -8.75
CA ASP A 7 6.33 -38.46 -9.24
C ASP A 7 7.30 -38.71 -8.08
N GLU A 8 7.19 -37.92 -7.00
CA GLU A 8 7.98 -38.10 -5.77
C GLU A 8 7.75 -39.47 -5.13
N LYS A 9 6.50 -39.95 -5.14
CA LYS A 9 6.20 -41.32 -4.68
C LYS A 9 6.93 -42.37 -5.51
N GLY A 10 7.01 -42.18 -6.83
CA GLY A 10 7.75 -43.06 -7.73
C GLY A 10 9.23 -43.12 -7.37
N GLU A 11 9.83 -41.96 -7.10
CA GLU A 11 11.23 -41.84 -6.69
C GLU A 11 11.51 -42.51 -5.33
N VAL A 12 10.66 -42.27 -4.33
CA VAL A 12 10.79 -42.90 -3.00
C VAL A 12 10.72 -44.43 -3.11
N VAL A 13 9.82 -44.96 -3.93
CA VAL A 13 9.71 -46.42 -4.14
C VAL A 13 10.93 -46.99 -4.86
N ALA A 14 11.56 -46.22 -5.76
CA ALA A 14 12.77 -46.63 -6.46
C ALA A 14 14.00 -46.65 -5.53
N ASN A 15 14.12 -45.66 -4.65
CA ASN A 15 15.25 -45.53 -3.73
C ASN A 15 15.12 -46.45 -2.49
N CYS A 16 13.89 -46.70 -2.01
CA CYS A 16 13.65 -47.47 -0.80
C CYS A 16 13.06 -48.86 -1.10
N ASN A 17 13.95 -49.85 -1.27
CA ASN A 17 13.58 -51.23 -1.60
C ASN A 17 12.62 -51.93 -0.60
N HIS A 18 12.53 -51.43 0.63
CA HIS A 18 11.63 -51.98 1.65
C HIS A 18 10.17 -51.47 1.53
N LEU A 19 9.88 -50.48 0.66
CA LEU A 19 8.56 -49.88 0.48
C LEU A 19 7.73 -50.54 -0.64
N ARG A 20 7.87 -51.85 -0.85
CA ARG A 20 7.22 -52.58 -1.97
C ARG A 20 5.69 -52.45 -1.98
N ASN A 21 5.06 -52.41 -0.81
CA ASN A 21 3.61 -52.25 -0.68
C ASN A 21 3.13 -50.85 -1.13
N LEU A 22 4.00 -49.84 -1.04
CA LEU A 22 3.68 -48.47 -1.45
C LEU A 22 3.61 -48.34 -2.98
N LYS A 23 4.31 -49.22 -3.72
CA LYS A 23 4.31 -49.26 -5.20
C LYS A 23 2.91 -49.48 -5.78
N PHE A 24 2.16 -50.40 -5.19
CA PHE A 24 0.82 -50.80 -5.67
C PHE A 24 -0.31 -50.10 -4.93
N SER A 25 0.00 -49.36 -3.85
CA SER A 25 -0.99 -48.61 -3.11
C SER A 25 -1.55 -47.46 -3.95
N LYS A 26 -2.86 -47.24 -3.90
CA LYS A 26 -3.50 -46.05 -4.49
C LYS A 26 -3.28 -44.80 -3.65
N ALA A 27 -2.90 -44.95 -2.37
CA ALA A 27 -2.65 -43.83 -1.48
C ALA A 27 -1.27 -43.19 -1.75
N ARG A 28 -1.19 -41.86 -1.58
CA ARG A 28 0.07 -41.12 -1.59
C ARG A 28 0.58 -40.96 -0.16
N PRO A 29 1.86 -41.28 0.11
CA PRO A 29 2.42 -41.20 1.45
C PRO A 29 2.52 -39.75 1.93
N PHE A 30 2.55 -39.57 3.25
CA PHE A 30 2.88 -38.30 3.88
C PHE A 30 4.34 -38.30 4.31
N ALA A 31 5.03 -37.20 4.06
CA ALA A 31 6.37 -36.95 4.52
C ALA A 31 6.36 -36.06 5.77
N PHE A 32 7.30 -36.32 6.69
CA PHE A 32 7.52 -35.48 7.85
C PHE A 32 8.18 -34.16 7.44
N THR A 33 7.74 -33.09 8.09
CA THR A 33 8.46 -31.81 8.11
C THR A 33 9.54 -31.89 9.18
N GLU A 34 10.39 -30.88 9.25
CA GLU A 34 11.58 -30.82 10.13
C GLU A 34 11.30 -31.25 11.57
N GLN A 35 10.28 -30.66 12.21
CA GLN A 35 9.90 -31.00 13.59
C GLN A 35 9.38 -32.44 13.70
N GLY A 36 8.73 -32.95 12.65
CA GLY A 36 8.27 -34.33 12.58
C GLY A 36 9.43 -35.33 12.47
N ALA A 37 10.51 -34.97 11.77
CA ALA A 37 11.71 -35.81 11.69
C ALA A 37 12.37 -35.98 13.07
N ILE A 38 12.41 -34.91 13.87
CA ILE A 38 12.91 -34.94 15.26
C ILE A 38 12.00 -35.81 16.14
N GLN A 39 10.68 -35.66 16.02
CA GLN A 39 9.74 -36.47 16.80
C GLN A 39 9.91 -37.97 16.49
N VAL A 40 10.06 -38.34 15.22
CA VAL A 40 10.33 -39.72 14.82
C VAL A 40 11.67 -40.21 15.34
N ALA A 41 12.72 -39.39 15.28
CA ALA A 41 14.03 -39.72 15.84
C ALA A 41 13.94 -40.07 17.34
N ASN A 42 13.18 -39.29 18.10
CA ASN A 42 12.96 -39.52 19.54
C ASN A 42 12.19 -40.82 19.80
N VAL A 43 11.20 -41.15 18.97
CA VAL A 43 10.43 -42.40 19.08
C VAL A 43 11.29 -43.62 18.75
N LEU A 44 12.18 -43.50 17.74
CA LEU A 44 13.08 -44.58 17.35
C LEU A 44 14.19 -44.83 18.39
N GLY A 45 14.66 -43.78 19.06
CA GLY A 45 15.53 -43.88 20.25
C GLY A 45 16.94 -44.42 20.01
N SER A 46 17.35 -44.70 18.76
CA SER A 46 18.72 -45.10 18.44
C SER A 46 19.64 -43.88 18.33
N SER A 47 20.93 -44.06 18.64
CA SER A 47 21.93 -42.98 18.50
C SER A 47 21.96 -42.40 17.08
N GLN A 48 21.90 -43.28 16.07
CA GLN A 48 21.82 -42.89 14.67
C GLN A 48 20.56 -42.05 14.36
N ALA A 49 19.40 -42.42 14.92
CA ALA A 49 18.17 -41.68 14.68
C ALA A 49 18.24 -40.27 15.29
N VAL A 50 18.77 -40.15 16.51
CA VAL A 50 18.97 -38.86 17.19
C VAL A 50 19.92 -37.96 16.40
N GLU A 51 21.05 -38.49 15.94
CA GLU A 51 22.01 -37.74 15.11
C GLU A 51 21.37 -37.25 13.80
N MET A 52 20.61 -38.11 13.11
CA MET A 52 19.91 -37.74 11.88
C MET A 52 18.82 -36.68 12.11
N GLY A 53 18.08 -36.76 13.22
CA GLY A 53 17.09 -35.74 13.58
C GLY A 53 17.71 -34.36 13.76
N ILE A 54 18.85 -34.29 14.46
CA ILE A 54 19.63 -33.05 14.63
C ILE A 54 20.18 -32.54 13.29
N TYR A 55 20.69 -33.45 12.45
CA TYR A 55 21.21 -33.09 11.13
C TYR A 55 20.13 -32.44 10.24
N VAL A 56 18.94 -33.04 10.19
CA VAL A 56 17.80 -32.49 9.44
C VAL A 56 17.42 -31.12 9.97
N GLU A 57 17.32 -30.92 11.28
CA GLU A 57 16.98 -29.60 11.84
C GLU A 57 18.00 -28.53 11.45
N ARG A 58 19.30 -28.83 11.62
CA ARG A 58 20.39 -27.90 11.29
C ARG A 58 20.45 -27.54 9.81
N ALA A 59 20.10 -28.46 8.92
CA ALA A 59 20.07 -28.20 7.48
C ALA A 59 18.92 -27.25 7.08
N PHE A 60 17.78 -27.35 7.75
CA PHE A 60 16.57 -26.63 7.36
C PHE A 60 16.33 -25.32 8.12
N VAL A 61 16.85 -25.16 9.34
CA VAL A 61 16.82 -23.88 10.08
C VAL A 61 17.31 -22.68 9.27
N PRO A 62 18.46 -22.71 8.56
CA PRO A 62 18.91 -21.58 7.76
C PRO A 62 18.08 -21.34 6.50
N LEU A 63 17.31 -22.33 6.03
CA LEU A 63 16.41 -22.18 4.87
C LEU A 63 15.12 -21.44 5.23
N ARG A 64 14.65 -21.52 6.49
CA ARG A 64 13.41 -20.86 6.90
C ARG A 64 13.45 -19.33 6.74
N PRO A 65 14.50 -18.61 7.21
CA PRO A 65 14.58 -17.16 6.99
C PRO A 65 14.60 -16.79 5.50
N SER A 66 15.26 -17.57 4.65
CA SER A 66 15.28 -17.31 3.20
C SER A 66 13.89 -17.42 2.58
N LEU A 67 13.07 -18.39 3.00
CA LEU A 67 11.67 -18.53 2.57
C LEU A 67 10.74 -17.49 3.20
N ALA A 68 11.06 -17.03 4.42
CA ALA A 68 10.30 -16.01 5.16
C ALA A 68 10.74 -14.57 4.85
N SER A 69 11.76 -14.37 4.00
CA SER A 69 12.41 -13.08 3.70
C SER A 69 11.48 -12.01 3.12
N ASN A 70 10.25 -12.37 2.76
CA ASN A 70 9.24 -11.43 2.32
C ASN A 70 8.60 -10.64 3.46
N ALA A 71 8.79 -11.02 4.73
CA ALA A 71 8.26 -10.26 5.87
C ALA A 71 8.93 -8.88 5.98
N ASP A 72 10.26 -8.83 5.88
CA ASP A 72 11.02 -7.58 5.90
C ASP A 72 10.70 -6.71 4.66
N ILE A 73 10.50 -7.35 3.51
CA ILE A 73 10.12 -6.66 2.27
C ILE A 73 8.70 -6.08 2.39
N ALA A 74 7.74 -6.85 2.94
CA ALA A 74 6.38 -6.40 3.17
C ALA A 74 6.33 -5.24 4.19
N GLN A 75 7.14 -5.30 5.25
CA GLN A 75 7.25 -4.20 6.21
C GLN A 75 7.80 -2.93 5.55
N ARG A 76 8.88 -3.04 4.79
CA ARG A 76 9.45 -1.90 4.05
C ARG A 76 8.47 -1.33 3.03
N LEU A 77 7.67 -2.19 2.39
CA LEU A 77 6.63 -1.75 1.46
C LEU A 77 5.55 -0.94 2.17
N ALA A 78 5.03 -1.42 3.31
CA ALA A 78 4.04 -0.70 4.11
C ALA A 78 4.56 0.66 4.62
N GLU A 79 5.83 0.73 5.02
CA GLU A 79 6.47 2.01 5.40
C GLU A 79 6.57 2.99 4.22
N VAL A 80 6.79 2.51 3.01
CA VAL A 80 6.81 3.36 1.81
C VAL A 80 5.40 3.83 1.46
N GLU A 81 4.41 2.93 1.49
CA GLU A 81 2.99 3.25 1.23
C GLU A 81 2.50 4.37 2.15
N THR A 82 2.71 4.23 3.47
CA THR A 82 2.31 5.27 4.45
C THR A 82 3.01 6.61 4.23
N LYS A 83 4.30 6.62 3.88
CA LYS A 83 5.03 7.85 3.54
C LYS A 83 4.45 8.50 2.28
N THR A 84 4.14 7.72 1.26
CA THR A 84 3.55 8.24 0.01
C THR A 84 2.17 8.85 0.23
N GLU A 85 1.31 8.21 1.03
CA GLU A 85 -0.01 8.76 1.39
C GLU A 85 0.11 10.10 2.13
N SER A 86 1.04 10.20 3.08
CA SER A 86 1.28 11.44 3.83
C SER A 86 1.76 12.60 2.94
N LEU A 87 2.62 12.28 1.96
CA LEU A 87 3.10 13.24 0.97
C LEU A 87 1.99 13.67 0.02
N GLU A 88 1.15 12.75 -0.45
CA GLU A 88 0.00 13.09 -1.29
C GLU A 88 -0.98 14.01 -0.56
N MET A 89 -1.26 13.76 0.72
CA MET A 89 -2.10 14.65 1.53
C MET A 89 -1.49 16.04 1.67
N SER A 90 -0.19 16.12 1.93
CA SER A 90 0.55 17.39 2.02
C SER A 90 0.53 18.15 0.68
N HIS A 91 0.67 17.44 -0.43
CA HIS A 91 0.65 18.06 -1.75
C HIS A 91 -0.75 18.55 -2.15
N LYS A 92 -1.81 17.77 -1.85
CA LYS A 92 -3.20 18.19 -2.10
C LYS A 92 -3.56 19.42 -1.29
N THR A 93 -3.19 19.47 -0.01
CA THR A 93 -3.47 20.63 0.86
C THR A 93 -2.66 21.85 0.45
N PHE A 94 -1.39 21.70 0.08
CA PHE A 94 -0.59 22.81 -0.44
C PHE A 94 -1.16 23.36 -1.74
N SER A 95 -1.50 22.48 -2.70
CA SER A 95 -2.04 22.86 -4.00
C SER A 95 -3.39 23.57 -3.90
N SER A 96 -4.29 23.09 -3.03
CA SER A 96 -5.59 23.73 -2.81
C SER A 96 -5.44 25.13 -2.20
N ASN A 97 -4.62 25.29 -1.17
CA ASN A 97 -4.35 26.58 -0.55
C ASN A 97 -3.70 27.56 -1.52
N THR A 98 -2.69 27.11 -2.27
CA THR A 98 -2.02 27.95 -3.26
C THR A 98 -2.99 28.40 -4.36
N ARG A 99 -3.87 27.51 -4.82
CA ARG A 99 -4.91 27.85 -5.80
C ARG A 99 -5.88 28.90 -5.27
N LEU A 100 -6.27 28.82 -4.00
CA LEU A 100 -7.13 29.82 -3.36
C LEU A 100 -6.44 31.18 -3.27
N GLN A 101 -5.18 31.21 -2.82
CA GLN A 101 -4.40 32.45 -2.71
C GLN A 101 -4.17 33.10 -4.07
N LEU A 102 -3.79 32.32 -5.08
CA LEU A 102 -3.60 32.82 -6.44
C LEU A 102 -4.89 33.40 -7.00
N ARG A 103 -6.03 32.76 -6.76
CA ARG A 103 -7.33 33.26 -7.21
C ARG A 103 -7.65 34.62 -6.59
N GLN A 104 -7.44 34.77 -5.28
CA GLN A 104 -7.66 36.05 -4.58
C GLN A 104 -6.77 37.17 -5.14
N LEU A 105 -5.48 36.89 -5.37
CA LEU A 105 -4.56 37.87 -5.97
C LEU A 105 -4.99 38.25 -7.39
N LEU A 106 -5.40 37.28 -8.19
CA LEU A 106 -5.81 37.50 -9.57
C LEU A 106 -7.12 38.30 -9.64
N ASP A 107 -8.06 38.05 -8.73
CA ASP A 107 -9.29 38.82 -8.60
C ASP A 107 -9.01 40.27 -8.17
N ALA A 108 -8.10 40.50 -7.21
CA ALA A 108 -7.68 41.85 -6.81
C ALA A 108 -7.01 42.63 -7.95
N VAL A 109 -6.15 41.97 -8.74
CA VAL A 109 -5.54 42.58 -9.94
C VAL A 109 -6.60 42.93 -10.99
N ARG A 110 -7.62 42.07 -11.17
CA ARG A 110 -8.74 42.37 -12.06
C ARG A 110 -9.52 43.60 -11.60
N GLU A 111 -9.80 43.73 -10.31
CA GLU A 111 -10.51 44.89 -9.75
C GLU A 111 -9.73 46.21 -9.93
N LEU A 112 -8.40 46.16 -9.86
CA LEU A 112 -7.54 47.33 -10.13
C LEU A 112 -7.41 47.68 -11.62
N THR A 113 -7.66 46.71 -12.50
CA THR A 113 -7.52 46.87 -13.97
C THR A 113 -8.85 47.03 -14.70
N THR A 114 -9.99 46.82 -14.02
CA THR A 114 -11.31 47.14 -14.58
C THR A 114 -11.42 48.65 -14.81
N PRO A 115 -11.59 49.11 -16.06
CA PRO A 115 -11.74 50.52 -16.35
C PRO A 115 -12.96 51.07 -15.60
N PRO A 116 -12.88 52.27 -15.01
CA PRO A 116 -14.00 52.86 -14.30
C PRO A 116 -15.20 52.97 -15.24
N GLU A 117 -16.37 52.56 -14.76
CA GLU A 117 -17.61 52.57 -15.53
C GLU A 117 -17.83 53.99 -16.09
N PRO A 118 -17.95 54.15 -17.43
CA PRO A 118 -18.02 55.48 -18.02
C PRO A 118 -19.27 56.17 -17.48
N LEU A 119 -19.07 57.32 -16.80
CA LEU A 119 -20.16 58.15 -16.32
C LEU A 119 -21.14 58.38 -17.46
N LYS A 120 -22.36 57.86 -17.33
CA LYS A 120 -23.46 58.11 -18.27
C LYS A 120 -23.79 59.60 -18.19
N ARG A 121 -23.13 60.40 -19.03
CA ARG A 121 -23.55 61.78 -19.28
C ARG A 121 -24.91 61.67 -19.98
N PRO A 122 -26.00 62.24 -19.43
CA PRO A 122 -27.23 62.32 -20.18
C PRO A 122 -26.92 63.12 -21.45
N ILE A 123 -27.11 62.49 -22.60
CA ILE A 123 -26.94 63.15 -23.90
C ILE A 123 -28.24 63.94 -24.14
N GLY A 124 -28.19 65.25 -23.94
CA GLY A 124 -29.32 66.17 -24.08
C GLY A 124 -28.98 67.57 -23.57
N PHE A 125 -29.84 68.55 -23.88
CA PHE A 125 -29.70 69.93 -23.39
C PHE A 125 -30.20 70.00 -21.94
N LEU A 126 -29.30 70.30 -20.99
CA LEU A 126 -29.67 70.65 -19.63
C LEU A 126 -30.45 71.98 -19.66
N THR A 127 -31.74 71.94 -19.31
CA THR A 127 -32.46 73.14 -18.89
C THR A 127 -31.99 73.52 -17.48
N TYR A 128 -31.99 74.83 -17.18
CA TYR A 128 -31.32 75.43 -16.02
C TYR A 128 -31.86 74.98 -14.63
N GLU A 129 -32.92 74.18 -14.57
CA GLU A 129 -33.70 73.97 -13.33
C GLU A 129 -33.34 72.73 -12.48
N ASP A 130 -32.23 72.04 -12.74
CA ASP A 130 -31.87 70.83 -11.96
C ASP A 130 -30.62 70.98 -11.06
N LYS A 131 -30.20 72.22 -10.76
CA LYS A 131 -29.11 72.45 -9.79
C LYS A 131 -29.51 72.22 -8.31
N ASN A 132 -30.79 72.01 -8.00
CA ASN A 132 -31.27 72.00 -6.61
C ASN A 132 -31.69 70.63 -6.03
N SER A 133 -31.60 69.52 -6.77
CA SER A 133 -32.01 68.20 -6.26
C SER A 133 -30.87 67.38 -5.62
N ALA A 134 -29.60 67.73 -5.86
CA ALA A 134 -28.46 66.94 -5.38
C ALA A 134 -27.98 67.23 -3.94
N LYS A 135 -28.86 67.75 -3.07
CA LYS A 135 -28.62 67.86 -1.62
C LYS A 135 -29.72 67.13 -0.86
N GLY A 136 -29.55 65.84 -0.67
CA GLY A 136 -30.35 65.10 0.30
C GLY A 136 -30.56 63.65 -0.08
N SER A 137 -29.62 62.80 0.29
CA SER A 137 -29.90 61.45 0.82
C SER A 137 -28.59 60.66 0.86
N ARG A 138 -27.83 60.86 1.93
CA ARG A 138 -26.99 59.79 2.49
C ARG A 138 -27.32 59.75 3.97
N LEU A 139 -28.38 59.02 4.32
CA LEU A 139 -28.62 58.60 5.69
C LEU A 139 -29.22 57.19 5.72
N ASN A 140 -28.39 56.27 6.23
CA ASN A 140 -28.70 55.07 7.01
C ASN A 140 -29.24 53.77 6.37
N LYS A 141 -28.39 52.75 6.51
CA LYS A 141 -28.56 51.43 7.17
C LYS A 141 -28.30 50.22 6.29
#